data_AF-A0AAW1BVF3-F1
#
_entry.id   AF-A0AAW1BVF3-F1
#
_cell.length_a   1.000
_cell.length_b   1.000
_cell.length_c   1.000
_cell.angle_alpha   90.00
_cell.angle_beta   90.00
_cell.angle_gamma   90.00
#
_symmetry.space_group_name_H-M   'P 1'
#
loop_
_entity.id
_entity.type
_entity.pdbx_description
1 polymer ?
#
loop_
_entity_poly.entity_id
_entity_poly.type
_entity_poly.pdbx_seq_one_letter_code
_entity_poly.pdbx_strand_id
1 'polypeptide(L)' 'MEYLSLMHAIMRTTPYLQHKHRVTDLQGTLQRIMVEAEDSQQCQMDKMIIQEIYKAFPEIAPGAS' A
#
# COMPACT_ATOMS: atom_id res chain seq x y z
N MET A 1 4.01 5.40 -9.51
CA MET A 1 2.88 4.60 -10.03
C MET A 1 3.13 3.10 -10.27
N GLU A 2 4.08 2.65 -11.10
CA GLU A 2 4.13 1.22 -11.51
C GLU A 2 4.34 0.23 -10.34
N TYR A 3 5.21 0.55 -9.39
CA TYR A 3 5.52 -0.37 -8.27
C TYR A 3 4.37 -0.57 -7.28
N LEU A 4 3.58 0.47 -6.96
CA LEU A 4 2.42 0.32 -6.08
C LEU A 4 1.34 -0.53 -6.74
N SER A 5 1.13 -0.33 -8.04
CA SER A 5 0.19 -1.15 -8.84
C SER A 5 0.66 -2.61 -8.92
N LEU A 6 1.97 -2.83 -9.10
CA LEU A 6 2.56 -4.17 -9.08
C LEU A 6 2.42 -4.84 -7.71
N MET A 7 2.69 -4.11 -6.62
CA MET A 7 2.52 -4.65 -5.27
C MET A 7 1.07 -5.03 -5.00
N HIS A 8 0.12 -4.18 -5.40
CA HIS A 8 -1.31 -4.50 -5.33
C HIS A 8 -1.64 -5.78 -6.14
N ALA A 9 -1.10 -5.92 -7.35
CA ALA A 9 -1.29 -7.13 -8.15
C ALA A 9 -0.73 -8.38 -7.45
N ILE A 10 0.49 -8.32 -6.91
CA ILE A 10 1.12 -9.41 -6.15
C ILE A 10 0.22 -9.83 -4.99
N MET A 11 -0.30 -8.88 -4.21
CA MET A 11 -1.18 -9.18 -3.09
C MET A 11 -2.48 -9.87 -3.51
N ARG A 12 -3.03 -9.54 -4.70
CA ARG A 12 -4.25 -10.17 -5.22
C ARG A 12 -4.02 -11.55 -5.81
N THR A 13 -2.87 -11.80 -6.41
CA THR A 13 -2.62 -13.03 -7.17
C THR A 13 -1.72 -14.03 -6.44
N THR A 14 -1.28 -13.72 -5.22
CA THR A 14 -0.42 -14.59 -4.41
C THR A 14 -0.91 -14.62 -2.96
N PRO A 15 -0.57 -15.65 -2.17
CA PRO A 15 -0.92 -15.72 -0.74
C PRO A 15 -0.03 -14.80 0.12
N TYR A 16 0.18 -13.54 -0.31
CA TYR A 16 1.10 -12.61 0.33
C TYR A 16 0.86 -12.46 1.84
N LEU A 17 -0.41 -12.38 2.25
CA LEU A 17 -0.80 -12.22 3.65
C LEU A 17 -0.52 -13.45 4.53
N GLN A 18 -0.23 -14.62 3.95
CA GLN A 18 0.16 -15.81 4.72
C GLN A 18 1.62 -15.73 5.16
N HIS A 19 2.51 -15.29 4.27
CA HIS A 19 3.95 -15.25 4.54
C HIS A 19 4.46 -13.86 4.96
N LYS A 20 3.68 -12.80 4.70
CA LYS A 20 3.90 -11.42 5.19
C LYS A 20 5.33 -10.91 4.98
N HIS A 21 5.94 -11.28 3.85
CA HIS A 21 7.33 -10.95 3.60
C HIS A 21 7.48 -9.44 3.46
N ARG A 22 8.33 -8.81 4.29
CA ARG A 22 8.54 -7.36 4.34
C ARG A 22 7.29 -6.54 4.68
N VAL A 23 6.30 -7.14 5.34
CA VAL A 23 5.02 -6.45 5.61
C VAL A 23 5.21 -5.17 6.43
N THR A 24 6.10 -5.17 7.42
CA THR A 24 6.38 -3.99 8.26
C THR A 24 6.99 -2.85 7.45
N ASP A 25 7.94 -3.18 6.57
CA ASP A 25 8.59 -2.19 5.68
C ASP A 25 7.59 -1.63 4.68
N LEU A 26 6.70 -2.50 4.14
CA LEU A 26 5.63 -2.10 3.25
C LEU A 26 4.66 -1.15 3.97
N GLN A 27 4.15 -1.51 5.14
CA GLN A 27 3.24 -0.68 5.94
C GLN A 27 3.84 0.69 6.24
N GLY A 28 5.09 0.73 6.71
CA GLY A 28 5.78 1.99 6.97
C GLY A 28 5.93 2.85 5.72
N THR A 29 6.22 2.23 4.58
CA THR A 29 6.33 2.94 3.28
C THR A 29 4.99 3.48 2.82
N LEU A 30 3.92 2.68 2.87
CA LEU A 30 2.58 3.11 2.48
C LEU A 30 2.08 4.25 3.38
N GLN A 31 2.30 4.14 4.69
CA GLN A 31 1.95 5.21 5.64
C GLN A 31 2.74 6.49 5.38
N ARG A 32 4.05 6.39 5.09
CA ARG A 32 4.89 7.55 4.76
C ARG A 32 4.35 8.28 3.53
N ILE A 33 4.02 7.57 2.45
CA ILE A 33 3.45 8.17 1.22
C ILE A 33 2.09 8.82 1.51
N MET A 34 1.26 8.22 2.37
CA MET A 34 -0.02 8.82 2.74
C MET A 34 0.09 10.14 3.52
N VAL A 35 1.18 10.35 4.27
CA VAL A 35 1.42 11.54 5.08
C VAL A 35 2.23 12.61 4.32
N GLU A 36 2.85 12.27 3.18
CA GLU A 36 3.57 13.24 2.35
C GLU A 36 2.66 14.40 1.94
N ALA A 37 3.09 15.63 2.22
CA ALA A 37 2.32 16.85 1.98
C ALA A 37 2.37 17.32 0.51
N GLU A 38 3.02 16.58 -0.39
CA GLU A 38 3.11 16.96 -1.80
C GLU A 38 1.76 16.84 -2.51
N ASP A 39 1.35 17.94 -3.15
CA ASP A 39 0.13 18.05 -3.98
C ASP A 39 0.42 17.80 -5.47
N SER A 40 1.53 17.15 -5.80
CA SER A 40 1.79 16.75 -7.18
C SER A 40 0.70 15.75 -7.63
N GLN A 41 0.27 15.84 -8.89
CA GLN A 41 -0.70 14.89 -9.46
C GLN A 41 -0.23 13.43 -9.30
N GLN A 42 1.08 13.21 -9.37
CA GLN A 42 1.69 11.89 -9.15
C GLN A 42 1.48 11.40 -7.71
N CYS A 43 1.71 12.25 -6.71
CA CYS A 43 1.47 11.92 -5.30
C CYS A 43 -0.02 11.61 -5.05
N GLN A 44 -0.93 12.37 -5.65
CA GLN A 44 -2.37 12.11 -5.54
C GLN A 44 -2.76 10.74 -6.12
N MET A 45 -2.20 10.36 -7.28
CA MET A 45 -2.44 9.04 -7.88
C MET A 45 -1.86 7.91 -7.01
N ASP A 46 -0.66 8.08 -6.47
CA ASP A 46 -0.06 7.09 -5.59
C ASP A 46 -0.90 6.90 -4.31
N LYS A 47 -1.41 7.98 -3.70
CA LYS A 47 -2.35 7.92 -2.56
C LYS A 47 -3.65 7.18 -2.90
N MET A 48 -4.22 7.38 -4.09
CA MET A 48 -5.42 6.64 -4.52
C MET A 48 -5.15 5.13 -4.61
N ILE A 49 -4.01 4.72 -5.16
CA ILE A 49 -3.65 3.29 -5.24
C ILE A 49 -3.50 2.70 -3.84
N ILE A 50 -2.90 3.44 -2.90
CA ILE A 50 -2.73 2.98 -1.51
C ILE A 50 -4.08 2.81 -0.81
N GLN A 51 -5.02 3.73 -1.02
CA GLN A 51 -6.39 3.60 -0.49
C GLN A 51 -7.08 2.34 -1.01
N GLU A 52 -6.91 2.01 -2.30
CA GLU A 52 -7.45 0.78 -2.87
C GLU A 52 -6.78 -0.47 -2.28
N ILE A 53 -5.46 -0.43 -2.01
CA ILE A 53 -4.76 -1.52 -1.30
C ILE A 53 -5.34 -1.71 0.10
N TYR A 54 -5.51 -0.65 0.89
CA TYR A 54 -6.07 -0.76 2.25
C TYR A 54 -7.51 -1.25 2.25
N LYS A 55 -8.31 -0.87 1.24
CA LYS A 55 -9.68 -1.36 1.09
C LYS A 55 -9.73 -2.84 0.74
N ALA A 56 -8.83 -3.32 -0.12
CA ALA A 56 -8.75 -4.72 -0.50
C ALA A 56 -8.12 -5.60 0.60
N PHE A 57 -7.21 -5.04 1.40
CA PHE A 57 -6.42 -5.74 2.40
C PHE A 57 -6.34 -4.94 3.71
N PRO A 58 -7.39 -4.96 4.54
CA PRO A 58 -7.45 -4.18 5.77
C PRO A 58 -6.33 -4.52 6.76
N GLU A 59 -5.79 -5.74 6.72
CA GLU A 59 -4.71 -6.20 7.60
C GLU A 59 -3.40 -5.43 7.41
N ILE A 60 -3.24 -4.75 6.27
CA ILE A 60 -2.07 -3.91 5.99
C ILE A 60 -2.32 -2.46 6.42
N ALA A 61 -3.57 -2.04 6.61
CA ALA A 61 -3.89 -0.67 6.98
C ALA A 61 -3.33 -0.29 8.36
N PRO A 62 -2.88 0.97 8.55
CA PRO A 62 -2.42 1.44 9.85
C PRO A 62 -3.56 1.36 10.88
N GLY A 63 -3.30 0.71 12.01
CA GLY A 63 -4.27 0.53 13.09
C GLY A 63 -5.06 -0.78 13.05
N ALA A 64 -4.73 -1.73 12.17
CA ALA A 64 -5.30 -3.08 12.15
C ALA A 64 -4.73 -4.02 13.25
N SER A 65 -4.16 -3.46 14.33
CA SER A 65 -3.55 -4.18 15.46
C SER A 65 -4.41 -4.11 16.71
#